data_AF-A0A8X7BBS6-F1
#
_entry.id   AF-A0A8X7BBS6-F1
#
_cell.length_a   1.000
_cell.length_b   1.000
_cell.length_c   1.000
_cell.angle_alpha   90.00
_cell.angle_beta   90.00
_cell.angle_gamma   90.00
#
_symmetry.space_group_name_H-M   'P 1'
#
loop_
_entity.id
_entity.type
_entity.pdbx_description
1 polymer ?
#
loop_
_entity_poly.entity_id
_entity_poly.type
_entity_poly.pdbx_seq_one_letter_code
_entity_poly.pdbx_strand_id
1 'polypeptide(L)'
;MPSRKSSDIRKGQLEDEGLKKIIDCLESMDKDENIANYTSRGYLMNQGILHRYSPESEEEEAQLVIPAQERETILQEEYYDAPTAGHYGVENTYKKISSRYYFQSMKKFISEYIDTCPECNCYTPTNQKPTGLLRTPAYAQRFERLAIDLFGPLPETPTGK
;
A
#
# COMPACT_ATOMS: atom_id res chain seq x y z
N MET A 1 -12.30 -5.08 -17.93
CA MET A 1 -11.44 -3.94 -17.56
C MET A 1 -12.16 -2.69 -18.01
N PRO A 2 -12.63 -1.82 -17.11
CA PRO A 2 -13.19 -0.54 -17.54
C PRO A 2 -12.09 0.19 -18.32
N SER A 3 -12.29 0.35 -19.63
CA SER A 3 -11.34 1.07 -20.47
C SER A 3 -11.40 2.55 -20.06
N ARG A 4 -10.45 3.01 -19.25
CA ARG A 4 -10.30 4.44 -18.97
C ARG A 4 -10.14 5.15 -20.30
N LYS A 5 -11.00 6.12 -20.60
CA LYS A 5 -10.86 6.90 -21.82
C LYS A 5 -9.69 7.85 -21.64
N SER A 6 -8.87 7.98 -22.67
CA SER A 6 -7.72 8.90 -22.68
C SER A 6 -8.10 10.35 -22.34
N SER A 7 -9.31 10.78 -22.74
CA SER A 7 -9.87 12.10 -22.42
C SER A 7 -10.03 12.33 -20.92
N ASP A 8 -10.48 11.30 -20.20
CA ASP A 8 -10.83 11.40 -18.79
C ASP A 8 -9.56 11.50 -17.93
N ILE A 9 -8.55 10.70 -18.29
CA ILE A 9 -7.22 10.77 -17.68
C ILE A 9 -6.57 12.13 -17.87
N ARG A 10 -6.54 12.67 -19.10
CA ARG A 10 -5.94 14.00 -19.35
C ARG A 10 -6.64 15.07 -18.52
N LYS A 11 -7.97 15.03 -18.45
CA LYS A 11 -8.74 15.95 -17.61
C LYS A 11 -8.32 15.85 -16.14
N GLY A 12 -8.25 14.64 -15.58
CA GLY A 12 -7.82 14.41 -14.21
C GLY A 12 -6.38 14.89 -13.95
N GLN A 13 -5.46 14.69 -14.89
CA GLN A 13 -4.08 15.17 -14.78
C GLN A 13 -3.98 16.70 -14.77
N LEU A 14 -4.85 17.40 -15.52
CA LEU A 14 -4.90 18.87 -15.54
C LEU A 14 -5.56 19.45 -14.28
N GLU A 15 -6.45 18.70 -13.63
CA GLU A 15 -7.05 19.09 -12.35
C GLU A 15 -6.09 18.91 -11.15
N ASP A 16 -5.13 17.99 -11.25
CA ASP A 16 -4.09 17.79 -10.23
C ASP A 16 -3.02 18.87 -10.36
N GLU A 17 -2.94 19.80 -9.41
CA GLU A 17 -1.99 20.92 -9.45
C GLU A 17 -0.52 20.50 -9.57
N GLY A 18 -0.16 19.35 -8.99
CA GLY A 18 1.20 18.84 -9.06
C GLY A 18 1.53 18.35 -10.47
N LEU A 19 0.61 17.61 -11.08
CA LEU A 19 0.78 17.09 -12.44
C LEU A 19 0.64 18.19 -13.49
N LYS A 20 -0.29 19.13 -13.30
CA LYS A 20 -0.48 20.28 -14.18
C LYS A 20 0.81 21.09 -14.34
N LYS A 21 1.54 21.35 -13.26
CA LYS A 21 2.85 22.04 -13.31
C LYS A 21 3.86 21.30 -14.20
N ILE A 22 3.85 19.97 -14.18
CA ILE A 22 4.71 19.15 -15.02
C ILE A 22 4.26 19.24 -16.48
N ILE A 23 2.96 19.12 -16.73
CA ILE A 23 2.38 19.20 -18.07
C ILE A 23 2.64 20.56 -18.70
N ASP A 24 2.33 21.65 -18.00
CA ASP A 24 2.55 23.02 -18.47
C ASP A 24 4.03 23.25 -18.80
N CYS A 25 4.94 22.72 -17.98
CA CYS A 25 6.38 22.79 -18.23
C CYS A 25 6.80 22.01 -19.49
N LEU A 26 6.31 20.78 -19.67
CA LEU A 26 6.66 19.92 -20.81
C LEU A 26 6.01 20.36 -22.13
N GLU A 27 4.83 20.99 -22.09
CA GLU A 27 4.13 21.51 -23.27
C GLU A 27 4.59 22.94 -23.64
N SER A 28 5.31 23.65 -22.76
CA SER A 28 5.82 24.99 -23.04
C SER A 28 6.90 25.01 -24.14
N MET A 29 6.92 26.09 -24.95
CA MET A 29 7.92 26.26 -26.02
C MET A 29 9.28 26.76 -25.50
N ASP A 30 9.30 27.30 -24.27
CA ASP A 30 10.50 27.83 -23.65
C ASP A 30 11.28 26.69 -22.98
N LYS A 31 12.57 26.56 -23.33
CA LYS A 31 13.47 25.56 -22.74
C LYS A 31 13.85 25.96 -21.32
N ASP A 32 12.92 25.81 -20.39
CA ASP A 32 13.12 26.07 -18.97
C ASP A 32 14.02 24.99 -18.34
N GLU A 33 14.86 25.34 -17.37
CA GLU A 33 15.72 24.39 -16.65
C GLU A 33 14.90 23.26 -15.99
N ASN A 34 13.65 23.56 -15.67
CA ASN A 34 12.68 22.62 -15.11
C ASN A 34 12.36 21.45 -16.06
N ILE A 35 12.40 21.64 -17.38
CA ILE A 35 12.15 20.57 -18.37
C ILE A 35 13.22 19.49 -18.26
N ALA A 36 14.49 19.88 -18.12
CA ALA A 36 15.59 18.94 -17.96
C ALA A 36 15.45 18.13 -16.66
N ASN A 37 14.95 18.74 -15.59
CA ASN A 37 14.70 18.06 -14.31
C ASN A 37 13.58 17.00 -14.44
N TYR A 38 12.44 17.36 -15.04
CA TYR A 38 11.33 16.40 -15.20
C TYR A 38 11.68 15.27 -16.17
N THR A 39 12.32 15.58 -17.30
CA THR A 39 12.75 14.53 -18.25
C THR A 39 13.81 13.61 -17.65
N SER A 40 14.75 14.13 -16.85
CA SER A 40 15.73 13.29 -16.11
C SER A 40 15.07 12.36 -15.08
N ARG A 41 13.91 12.75 -14.54
CA ARG A 41 13.08 11.91 -13.66
C ARG A 41 12.20 10.92 -14.43
N GLY A 42 12.30 10.91 -15.76
CA GLY A 42 11.62 10.00 -16.67
C GLY A 42 10.26 10.49 -17.18
N TYR A 43 9.83 11.73 -16.88
CA TYR A 43 8.52 12.22 -17.33
C TYR A 43 8.52 12.55 -18.83
N LEU A 44 7.43 12.19 -19.50
CA LEU A 44 7.17 12.53 -20.89
C LEU A 44 5.69 12.71 -21.18
N MET A 45 5.38 13.43 -22.26
CA MET A 45 4.04 13.52 -22.81
C MET A 45 3.87 12.52 -23.96
N ASN A 46 2.80 11.74 -23.92
CA ASN A 46 2.40 10.83 -25.00
C ASN A 46 0.93 11.04 -25.33
N GLN A 47 0.62 11.49 -26.55
CA GLN A 47 -0.75 11.78 -27.02
C GLN A 47 -1.56 12.68 -26.07
N GLY A 48 -0.89 13.63 -25.43
CA GLY A 48 -1.51 14.53 -24.45
C GLY A 48 -1.73 13.92 -23.06
N ILE A 49 -1.12 12.78 -22.75
CA ILE A 49 -1.18 12.18 -21.43
C ILE A 49 0.23 12.09 -20.85
N LEU A 50 0.38 12.49 -19.60
CA LEU A 50 1.63 12.40 -18.86
C LEU A 50 1.95 10.95 -18.51
N HIS A 51 3.14 10.50 -18.90
CA HIS A 51 3.71 9.20 -18.58
C HIS A 51 5.06 9.37 -17.89
N ARG A 52 5.56 8.29 -17.30
CA ARG A 52 6.88 8.24 -16.68
C ARG A 52 7.58 6.92 -16.98
N TYR A 53 8.85 6.97 -17.37
CA TYR A 53 9.74 5.80 -17.31
C TYR A 53 10.41 5.70 -15.95
N SER A 54 10.43 4.49 -15.38
CA SER A 54 11.19 4.26 -14.17
C SER A 54 12.66 4.09 -14.53
N PRO A 55 13.57 4.95 -14.02
CA PRO A 55 15.01 4.76 -14.25
C PRO A 55 15.56 3.52 -13.54
N GLU A 56 14.80 2.95 -12.61
CA GLU A 56 15.17 1.78 -11.80
C GLU A 56 14.65 0.45 -12.38
N SER A 57 13.80 0.49 -13.41
CA SER A 57 13.27 -0.71 -14.04
C SER A 57 14.10 -1.09 -15.26
N GLU A 58 14.41 -2.37 -15.43
CA GLU A 58 14.96 -2.90 -16.69
C GLU A 58 13.91 -2.89 -17.80
N GLU A 59 12.62 -2.83 -17.44
CA GLU A 59 11.50 -2.76 -18.37
C GLU A 59 11.34 -1.32 -18.88
N GLU A 60 11.52 -1.11 -20.19
CA GLU A 60 11.30 0.17 -20.88
C GLU A 60 9.80 0.49 -21.11
N GLU A 61 8.92 0.03 -20.21
CA GLU A 61 7.48 0.30 -20.33
C GLU A 61 7.12 1.64 -19.68
N ALA A 62 6.34 2.44 -20.41
CA ALA A 62 5.89 3.75 -19.94
C ALA A 62 4.78 3.56 -18.90
N GLN A 63 5.03 4.02 -17.66
CA GLN A 63 4.02 4.03 -16.60
C GLN A 63 3.07 5.21 -16.81
N LEU A 64 1.77 4.95 -16.76
CA LEU A 64 0.77 6.02 -16.79
C LEU A 64 0.78 6.79 -15.47
N VAL A 65 0.87 8.13 -15.53
CA VAL A 65 0.88 8.97 -14.32
C VAL A 65 -0.55 9.24 -13.85
N ILE A 66 -0.88 8.79 -12.65
CA ILE A 66 -2.25 8.79 -12.14
C ILE A 66 -2.56 10.05 -11.31
N PRO A 67 -3.64 10.79 -11.63
CA PRO A 67 -4.10 11.93 -10.84
C PRO A 67 -4.67 11.50 -9.49
N ALA A 68 -4.61 12.37 -8.49
CA ALA A 68 -5.00 12.05 -7.11
C ALA A 68 -6.38 11.37 -6.97
N GLN A 69 -7.37 11.81 -7.75
CA GLN A 69 -8.75 11.35 -7.67
C GLN A 69 -8.94 9.87 -8.08
N GLU A 70 -8.03 9.31 -8.89
CA GLU A 70 -8.16 7.94 -9.43
C GLU A 70 -7.32 6.91 -8.68
N ARG A 71 -6.42 7.35 -7.78
CA ARG A 71 -5.47 6.47 -7.09
C ARG A 71 -6.17 5.39 -6.26
N GLU A 72 -7.23 5.76 -5.56
CA GLU A 72 -8.00 4.85 -4.70
C GLU A 72 -8.79 3.85 -5.54
N THR A 73 -9.46 4.30 -6.61
CA THR A 73 -10.20 3.44 -7.53
C THR A 73 -9.30 2.39 -8.17
N ILE A 74 -8.07 2.74 -8.54
CA ILE A 74 -7.09 1.77 -9.07
C ILE A 74 -6.80 0.68 -8.03
N LEU A 75 -6.55 1.06 -6.78
CA LEU A 75 -6.29 0.08 -5.72
C LEU A 75 -7.49 -0.84 -5.49
N GLN A 76 -8.68 -0.27 -5.35
CA GLN A 76 -9.94 -0.99 -5.09
C GLN A 76 -10.28 -1.96 -6.23
N GLU A 77 -10.39 -1.44 -7.45
CA GLU A 77 -10.99 -2.21 -8.55
C GLU A 77 -10.01 -3.16 -9.25
N GLU A 78 -8.70 -2.86 -9.25
CA GLU A 78 -7.75 -3.56 -10.11
C GLU A 78 -6.68 -4.36 -9.35
N TYR A 79 -6.30 -3.97 -8.13
CA TYR A 79 -5.08 -4.51 -7.51
C TYR A 79 -5.25 -5.12 -6.14
N TYR A 80 -6.16 -4.63 -5.30
CA TYR A 80 -6.22 -5.01 -3.88
C TYR A 80 -7.56 -5.61 -3.46
N ASP A 81 -8.69 -4.94 -3.70
CA ASP A 81 -10.03 -5.46 -3.33
C ASP A 81 -10.74 -6.19 -4.48
N ALA A 82 -10.07 -6.33 -5.63
CA ALA A 82 -10.58 -7.11 -6.73
C ALA A 82 -10.78 -8.58 -6.28
N PRO A 83 -11.82 -9.31 -6.72
CA PRO A 83 -12.04 -10.70 -6.32
C PRO A 83 -10.88 -11.67 -6.60
N THR A 84 -9.96 -11.26 -7.49
CA THR A 84 -8.75 -12.00 -7.87
C THR A 84 -7.47 -11.43 -7.24
N ALA A 85 -7.56 -10.33 -6.50
CA ALA A 85 -6.47 -9.74 -5.75
C ALA A 85 -6.39 -10.40 -4.37
N GLY A 86 -5.33 -11.17 -4.12
CA GLY A 86 -5.16 -11.92 -2.88
C GLY A 86 -4.69 -11.07 -1.69
N HIS A 87 -5.19 -9.83 -1.52
CA HIS A 87 -4.82 -8.89 -0.44
C HIS A 87 -3.31 -8.88 -0.16
N TYR A 88 -2.52 -8.68 -1.21
CA TYR A 88 -1.07 -8.74 -1.11
C TYR A 88 -0.50 -7.65 -0.20
N GLY A 89 0.56 -7.98 0.53
CA GLY A 89 1.29 -6.98 1.33
C GLY A 89 1.87 -5.84 0.47
N VAL A 90 2.24 -4.74 1.13
CA VAL A 90 2.65 -3.46 0.52
C VAL A 90 3.63 -3.60 -0.65
N GLU A 91 4.71 -4.35 -0.48
CA GLU A 91 5.74 -4.48 -1.53
C GLU A 91 5.25 -5.22 -2.78
N ASN A 92 4.43 -6.26 -2.62
CA ASN A 92 3.88 -7.00 -3.76
C ASN A 92 2.83 -6.19 -4.50
N THR A 93 1.97 -5.47 -3.76
CA THR A 93 0.99 -4.54 -4.33
C THR A 93 1.69 -3.40 -5.08
N TYR A 94 2.74 -2.82 -4.48
CA TYR A 94 3.56 -1.81 -5.13
C TYR A 94 4.17 -2.32 -6.44
N LYS A 95 4.84 -3.47 -6.44
CA LYS A 95 5.46 -4.05 -7.65
C LYS A 95 4.45 -4.27 -8.77
N LYS A 96 3.25 -4.76 -8.42
CA LYS A 96 2.18 -5.01 -9.40
C LYS A 96 1.68 -3.71 -10.02
N ILE A 97 1.44 -2.67 -9.20
CA ILE A 97 0.97 -1.36 -9.66
C ILE A 97 2.06 -0.63 -10.45
N SER A 98 3.31 -0.68 -9.98
CA SER A 98 4.44 0.01 -10.62
C SER A 98 4.77 -0.54 -12.02
N SER A 99 4.28 -1.71 -12.40
CA SER A 99 4.43 -2.17 -13.79
C SER A 99 3.69 -1.28 -14.80
N ARG A 100 2.59 -0.64 -14.39
CA ARG A 100 1.68 0.10 -15.32
C ARG A 100 1.42 1.54 -14.92
N TYR A 101 1.52 1.85 -13.64
CA TYR A 101 1.09 3.13 -13.08
C TYR A 101 2.16 3.75 -12.22
N TYR A 102 2.15 5.08 -12.17
CA TYR A 102 3.01 5.87 -11.30
C TYR A 102 2.25 7.04 -10.70
N PHE A 103 2.54 7.36 -9.44
CA PHE A 103 2.20 8.64 -8.84
C PHE A 103 3.17 8.94 -7.70
N GLN A 104 3.26 10.22 -7.32
CA GLN A 104 4.17 10.65 -6.27
C GLN A 104 3.81 9.97 -4.93
N SER A 105 4.84 9.51 -4.20
CA SER A 105 4.67 8.86 -2.90
C SER A 105 3.80 7.59 -2.93
N MET A 106 3.81 6.85 -4.05
CA MET A 106 3.00 5.65 -4.25
C MET A 106 3.16 4.58 -3.16
N LYS A 107 4.39 4.27 -2.73
CA LYS A 107 4.61 3.31 -1.63
C LYS A 107 3.90 3.72 -0.33
N LYS A 108 3.97 5.00 0.02
CA LYS A 108 3.34 5.53 1.23
C LYS A 108 1.82 5.42 1.14
N PHE A 109 1.24 5.85 0.03
CA PHE A 109 -0.20 5.76 -0.21
C PHE A 109 -0.71 4.31 -0.16
N ILE A 110 0.01 3.37 -0.78
CA ILE A 110 -0.33 1.93 -0.73
C ILE A 110 -0.25 1.40 0.71
N SER A 111 0.78 1.78 1.47
CA SER A 111 0.89 1.39 2.88
C SER A 111 -0.30 1.87 3.69
N GLU A 112 -0.63 3.16 3.60
CA GLU A 112 -1.76 3.76 4.32
C GLU A 112 -3.08 3.09 3.94
N TYR A 113 -3.27 2.79 2.64
CA TYR A 113 -4.46 2.07 2.17
C TYR A 113 -4.57 0.67 2.79
N ILE A 114 -3.49 -0.12 2.73
CA ILE A 114 -3.45 -1.49 3.26
C ILE A 114 -3.63 -1.50 4.78
N ASP A 115 -3.05 -0.52 5.49
CA ASP A 115 -3.18 -0.38 6.95
C ASP A 115 -4.63 -0.10 7.38
N THR A 116 -5.47 0.44 6.49
CA THR A 116 -6.92 0.63 6.74
C THR A 116 -7.76 -0.60 6.40
N CYS A 117 -7.20 -1.64 5.78
CA CYS A 117 -7.93 -2.84 5.38
C CYS A 117 -8.29 -3.71 6.60
N PRO A 118 -9.59 -3.94 6.89
CA PRO A 118 -10.01 -4.71 8.05
C PRO A 118 -9.60 -6.19 7.95
N GLU A 119 -9.65 -6.76 6.74
CA GLU A 119 -9.29 -8.16 6.51
C GLU A 119 -7.81 -8.39 6.77
N CYS A 120 -6.93 -7.55 6.20
CA CYS A 120 -5.51 -7.66 6.48
C CYS A 120 -5.19 -7.48 7.95
N ASN A 121 -5.76 -6.47 8.61
CA ASN A 121 -5.53 -6.26 10.04
C ASN A 121 -5.98 -7.45 10.92
N CYS A 122 -7.00 -8.20 10.50
CA CYS A 122 -7.45 -9.39 11.22
C CYS A 122 -6.53 -10.61 11.01
N TYR A 123 -5.94 -10.75 9.83
CA TYR A 123 -5.18 -11.95 9.45
C TYR A 123 -3.66 -11.78 9.50
N THR A 124 -3.13 -10.55 9.51
CA THR A 124 -1.69 -10.31 9.56
C THR A 124 -1.12 -10.69 10.93
N PRO A 125 -0.24 -11.71 11.00
CA PRO A 125 0.41 -12.04 12.26
C PRO A 125 1.39 -10.94 12.66
N THR A 126 1.53 -10.70 13.96
CA THR A 126 2.60 -9.84 14.46
C THR A 126 3.96 -10.51 14.27
N ASN A 127 4.91 -9.81 13.65
CA ASN A 127 6.31 -10.22 13.61
C ASN A 127 7.09 -9.76 14.85
N GLN A 128 6.41 -9.10 15.80
CA GLN A 128 7.03 -8.69 17.05
C GLN A 128 7.24 -9.92 17.94
N LYS A 129 8.46 -10.07 18.44
CA LYS A 129 8.74 -11.07 19.47
C LYS A 129 7.90 -10.73 20.70
N PRO A 130 7.35 -11.75 21.40
CA PRO A 130 6.70 -11.50 22.68
C PRO A 130 7.68 -10.77 23.60
N THR A 131 7.17 -9.75 24.31
CA THR A 131 7.91 -9.11 25.37
C THR A 131 8.42 -10.18 26.34
N GLY A 132 9.67 -10.04 26.80
CA GLY A 132 10.34 -11.05 27.61
C GLY A 132 9.49 -11.54 28.80
N LEU A 133 9.77 -12.77 29.24
CA LEU A 133 9.02 -13.38 30.34
C LEU A 133 9.11 -12.52 31.60
N LEU A 134 7.95 -12.26 32.22
CA LEU A 134 7.91 -11.71 33.56
C LEU A 134 8.61 -12.69 34.50
N ARG A 135 9.54 -12.17 35.32
CA ARG A 135 10.14 -12.97 36.40
C ARG A 135 9.17 -12.97 37.58
N THR A 136 8.79 -14.16 38.03
CA THR A 136 8.04 -14.30 39.28
C THR A 136 8.91 -13.80 40.44
N PRO A 137 8.38 -12.96 41.35
CA PRO A 137 9.15 -12.50 42.49
C PRO A 137 9.40 -13.67 43.46
N ALA A 138 10.53 -13.61 44.16
CA ALA A 138 10.79 -14.51 45.27
C ALA A 138 9.96 -14.06 46.48
N TYR A 139 9.12 -14.95 46.99
CA TYR A 139 8.30 -14.71 48.19
C TYR A 139 9.13 -15.03 49.43
N ALA A 140 9.04 -14.17 50.45
CA ALA A 140 9.84 -14.28 51.68
C ALA A 140 9.21 -15.27 52.67
N GLN A 141 7.90 -15.50 52.57
CA GLN A 141 7.15 -16.31 53.52
C GLN A 141 6.34 -17.42 52.84
N ARG A 142 6.12 -18.52 53.57
CA ARG A 142 5.22 -19.59 53.12
C ARG A 142 3.78 -19.05 53.10
N PHE A 143 3.02 -19.46 52.09
CA PHE A 143 1.62 -19.05 51.88
C PHE A 143 1.41 -17.56 51.62
N GLU A 144 2.47 -16.81 51.24
CA GLU A 144 2.36 -15.39 50.88
C GLU A 144 1.50 -15.16 49.62
N ARG A 145 1.49 -16.12 48.70
CA ARG A 145 0.63 -16.11 47.51
C ARG A 145 0.13 -17.52 47.18
N LEU A 146 -1.16 -17.62 46.86
CA LEU A 146 -1.80 -18.84 46.35
C LEU A 146 -2.31 -18.57 44.93
N ALA A 147 -1.96 -19.44 43.99
CA ALA A 147 -2.54 -19.48 42.65
C ALA A 147 -3.38 -20.75 42.57
N ILE A 148 -4.65 -20.60 42.21
CA ILE A 148 -5.61 -21.69 42.07
C ILE A 148 -6.06 -21.67 40.61
N ASP A 149 -5.93 -22.81 39.93
CA ASP A 149 -6.38 -23.00 38.56
C ASP A 149 -7.33 -24.20 38.51
N LEU A 150 -8.32 -24.12 37.64
CA LEU A 150 -9.29 -25.19 37.44
C LEU A 150 -8.84 -26.07 36.28
N PHE A 151 -8.69 -27.35 36.54
CA PHE A 151 -8.35 -28.32 35.51
C PHE A 151 -9.62 -29.02 34.99
N GLY A 152 -9.81 -29.02 33.67
CA GLY A 152 -10.95 -29.71 33.06
C GLY A 152 -11.06 -29.51 31.55
N PRO A 153 -12.05 -30.17 30.91
CA PRO A 153 -13.07 -31.04 31.53
C PRO A 153 -12.51 -32.42 31.93
N LEU A 154 -12.93 -32.92 33.08
CA LEU A 154 -12.60 -34.27 33.56
C LEU A 154 -13.72 -35.25 33.20
N PRO A 155 -13.42 -36.54 32.96
CA PRO A 155 -14.45 -37.55 32.77
C PRO A 155 -15.32 -37.67 34.02
N GLU A 156 -16.62 -37.87 33.84
CA GLU A 156 -17.55 -38.07 34.95
C GLU A 156 -17.18 -39.33 35.73
N THR A 157 -17.03 -39.20 37.04
CA THR A 157 -16.93 -40.35 37.92
C THR A 157 -18.28 -41.07 37.93
N PRO A 158 -18.33 -42.41 38.09
CA PRO A 158 -19.60 -43.16 38.16
C PRO A 158 -20.56 -42.67 39.25
N THR A 159 -20.06 -41.90 40.22
CA THR A 159 -20.81 -41.31 41.32
C THR A 159 -21.10 -39.82 41.16
N GLY A 160 -20.68 -39.18 40.06
CA GLY A 160 -20.92 -37.76 39.77
C GLY A 160 -20.32 -36.78 40.78
N LYS A 161 -19.27 -37.21 41.51
CA LYS A 161 -18.56 -36.42 42.51
C LYS A 161 -17.11 -36.21 42.12
#